data_AF-A0A7V2JNA4-F1
#
_entry.id   AF-A0A7V2JNA4-F1
#
_cell.length_a   1.000
_cell.length_b   1.000
_cell.length_c   1.000
_cell.angle_alpha   90.00
_cell.angle_beta   90.00
_cell.angle_gamma   90.00
#
_symmetry.space_group_name_H-M   'P 1'
#
loop_
_entity.id
_entity.type
_entity.pdbx_description
1 polymer ?
#
loop_
_entity_poly.entity_id
_entity_poly.type
_entity_poly.pdbx_seq_one_letter_code
_entity_poly.pdbx_strand_id
1 'polypeptide(L)'
;KTKLAPNVSPGKTIEGLFGGIVAVSLFSLLTGYFYAHLPLQALLLLLLIAVVVTLFSVLGDLVESKYKRIAGIKDSGNILPGHGGILDRIDGFAAAAPVFTLCWFSILDKGAQ
;
A
#
# COMPACT_ATOMS: atom_id res chain seq x y z
N LYS A 1 -6.20 20.13 5.10
CA LYS A 1 -5.68 18.86 4.54
C LYS A 1 -4.39 19.13 3.80
N THR A 2 -3.27 18.71 4.35
CA THR A 2 -1.92 18.91 3.81
C THR A 2 -1.69 17.96 2.64
N LYS A 3 -1.45 18.50 1.44
CA LYS A 3 -1.29 17.72 0.22
C LYS A 3 0.01 16.93 0.26
N LEU A 4 -0.03 15.68 -0.21
CA LEU A 4 1.13 14.79 -0.24
C LEU A 4 2.00 15.06 -1.47
N ALA A 5 1.40 15.23 -2.65
CA ALA A 5 2.10 15.47 -3.90
C ALA A 5 1.26 16.38 -4.84
N PRO A 6 1.27 17.71 -4.62
CA PRO A 6 0.34 18.64 -5.29
C PRO A 6 0.38 18.59 -6.82
N ASN A 7 1.58 18.46 -7.40
CA ASN A 7 1.79 18.50 -8.86
C ASN A 7 1.53 17.16 -9.55
N VAL A 8 1.37 16.07 -8.79
CA VAL A 8 1.21 14.71 -9.32
C VAL A 8 -0.20 14.20 -9.04
N SER A 9 -0.60 14.26 -7.77
CA SER A 9 -1.89 13.80 -7.28
C SER A 9 -2.48 14.79 -6.27
N PRO A 10 -3.28 15.77 -6.73
CA PRO A 10 -3.89 16.79 -5.88
C PRO A 10 -4.85 16.22 -4.82
N GLY A 11 -5.32 14.97 -5.00
CA GLY A 11 -6.27 14.32 -4.09
C GLY A 11 -5.63 13.70 -2.86
N LYS A 12 -4.34 13.34 -2.90
CA LYS A 12 -3.65 12.62 -1.82
C LYS A 12 -3.17 13.58 -0.74
N THR A 13 -3.36 13.22 0.53
CA THR A 13 -3.05 14.07 1.68
C THR A 13 -2.28 13.31 2.74
N ILE A 14 -1.47 14.02 3.53
CA ILE A 14 -0.69 13.44 4.63
C ILE A 14 -1.63 12.83 5.68
N GLU A 15 -2.75 13.49 5.98
CA GLU A 15 -3.73 12.94 6.93
C GLU A 15 -4.37 11.66 6.39
N GLY A 16 -4.57 11.55 5.08
CA GLY A 16 -5.04 10.33 4.44
C GLY A 16 -4.02 9.20 4.53
N LEU A 17 -2.73 9.50 4.38
CA LEU A 17 -1.64 8.54 4.57
C LEU A 17 -1.62 8.00 6.01
N PHE A 18 -1.64 8.90 7.01
CA PHE A 18 -1.66 8.48 8.41
C PHE A 18 -2.94 7.70 8.76
N GLY A 19 -4.10 8.13 8.26
CA GLY A 19 -5.34 7.39 8.41
C GLY A 19 -5.27 5.98 7.82
N GLY A 20 -4.66 5.84 6.64
CA GLY A 20 -4.40 4.54 6.00
C GLY A 20 -3.47 3.66 6.83
N ILE A 21 -2.35 4.19 7.32
CA ILE A 21 -1.41 3.47 8.18
C ILE A 21 -2.12 2.95 9.44
N VAL A 22 -2.90 3.79 10.11
CA VAL A 22 -3.66 3.40 11.31
C VAL A 22 -4.69 2.32 10.98
N ALA A 23 -5.47 2.49 9.91
CA ALA A 23 -6.50 1.54 9.52
C ALA A 23 -5.90 0.16 9.16
N VAL A 24 -4.84 0.11 8.36
CA VAL A 24 -4.17 -1.13 7.98
C VAL A 24 -3.50 -1.78 9.19
N SER A 25 -2.88 -1.00 10.08
CA SER A 25 -2.27 -1.51 11.31
C SER A 25 -3.30 -2.15 12.23
N LEU A 26 -4.44 -1.49 12.45
CA LEU A 26 -5.54 -2.01 13.26
C LEU A 26 -6.13 -3.27 12.64
N PHE A 27 -6.39 -3.26 11.33
CA PHE A 27 -6.92 -4.42 10.63
C PHE A 27 -5.96 -5.62 10.72
N SER A 28 -4.66 -5.38 10.56
CA SER A 28 -3.62 -6.41 10.66
C SER A 28 -3.53 -6.99 12.08
N LEU A 29 -3.66 -6.16 13.12
CA LEU A 29 -3.70 -6.62 14.51
C LEU A 29 -4.94 -7.48 14.79
N LEU A 30 -6.12 -7.01 14.38
CA LEU A 30 -7.38 -7.72 14.60
C LEU A 30 -7.37 -9.08 13.90
N THR A 31 -6.96 -9.10 12.64
CA THR A 31 -6.87 -10.35 11.86
C THR A 31 -5.79 -11.29 12.39
N GLY A 32 -4.61 -10.76 12.70
CA GLY A 32 -3.50 -11.52 13.27
C GLY A 32 -3.85 -12.17 14.62
N TYR A 33 -4.55 -11.44 15.49
CA TYR A 33 -4.90 -11.92 16.83
C TYR A 33 -6.11 -12.85 16.83
N PHE A 34 -7.22 -12.44 16.21
CA PHE A 34 -8.48 -13.18 16.29
C PHE A 34 -8.61 -14.33 15.31
N TYR A 35 -8.00 -14.24 14.11
CA TYR A 35 -8.14 -15.26 13.07
C TYR A 35 -6.90 -16.14 12.95
N ALA A 36 -5.70 -15.55 13.02
CA ALA A 36 -4.45 -16.27 12.87
C ALA A 36 -3.82 -16.71 14.20
N HIS A 37 -4.37 -16.27 15.35
CA HIS A 37 -3.90 -16.59 16.70
C HIS A 37 -2.39 -16.41 16.89
N LEU A 38 -1.83 -15.34 16.31
CA LEU A 38 -0.39 -15.10 16.30
C LEU A 38 0.13 -14.72 17.70
N PRO A 39 1.34 -15.19 18.09
CA PRO A 39 1.99 -14.73 19.30
C PRO A 39 2.38 -13.25 19.18
N LEU A 40 2.60 -12.59 20.31
CA LEU A 40 2.91 -11.15 20.36
C LEU A 40 4.08 -10.75 19.45
N GLN A 41 5.14 -11.56 19.39
CA GLN A 41 6.30 -11.30 18.53
C GLN A 41 5.92 -11.27 17.04
N ALA A 42 5.09 -12.22 16.59
CA ALA A 42 4.61 -12.28 15.22
C ALA A 42 3.64 -11.13 14.90
N LEU A 43 2.83 -10.68 15.87
CA LEU A 43 1.97 -9.51 15.73
C LEU A 43 2.78 -8.21 15.55
N LEU A 44 3.86 -8.03 16.30
CA LEU A 44 4.75 -6.88 16.17
C LEU A 44 5.46 -6.86 14.81
N LEU A 45 5.91 -8.03 14.32
CA LEU A 45 6.46 -8.18 12.98
C LEU A 45 5.41 -7.86 11.90
N LEU A 46 4.19 -8.39 12.04
CA LEU A 46 3.09 -8.14 11.11
C LEU A 46 2.75 -6.64 11.04
N LEU A 47 2.75 -5.93 12.17
CA LEU A 47 2.59 -4.47 12.23
C LEU A 47 3.67 -3.75 11.44
N LEU A 48 4.94 -4.13 11.61
CA LEU A 48 6.04 -3.52 10.87
C LEU A 48 5.88 -3.73 9.36
N ILE A 49 5.54 -4.94 8.93
CA ILE A 49 5.26 -5.26 7.52
C ILE A 49 4.09 -4.41 7.01
N ALA A 50 2.99 -4.33 7.76
CA ALA A 50 1.80 -3.59 7.40
C ALA A 50 2.11 -2.10 7.13
N VAL A 51 2.92 -1.47 7.97
CA VAL A 51 3.35 -0.07 7.79
C VAL A 51 4.20 0.06 6.52
N VAL A 52 5.22 -0.80 6.34
CA VAL A 52 6.11 -0.77 5.18
C VAL A 52 5.33 -0.96 3.88
N VAL A 53 4.46 -1.97 3.82
CA VAL A 53 3.63 -2.28 2.65
C VAL A 53 2.67 -1.13 2.33
N THR A 54 2.10 -0.49 3.34
CA THR A 54 1.23 0.68 3.15
C THR A 54 1.99 1.86 2.53
N LEU A 55 3.22 2.12 2.99
CA LEU A 55 4.06 3.18 2.41
C LEU A 55 4.38 2.88 0.94
N PHE A 56 4.77 1.65 0.61
CA PHE A 56 5.05 1.26 -0.77
C PHE A 56 3.82 1.27 -1.66
N SER A 57 2.64 0.93 -1.13
CA SER A 57 1.37 1.06 -1.84
C SER A 57 1.11 2.52 -2.26
N VAL A 58 1.28 3.46 -1.34
CA VAL A 58 1.11 4.89 -1.65
C VAL A 58 2.19 5.38 -2.62
N LEU A 59 3.43 4.90 -2.50
CA LEU A 59 4.49 5.23 -3.44
C LEU A 59 4.18 4.72 -4.86
N GLY A 60 3.66 3.49 -5.00
CA GLY A 60 3.25 2.92 -6.30
C GLY A 60 2.22 3.78 -7.02
N ASP A 61 1.15 4.15 -6.31
CA ASP A 61 0.09 5.04 -6.80
C ASP A 61 0.63 6.43 -7.21
N LEU A 62 1.59 6.99 -6.47
CA LEU A 62 2.23 8.26 -6.84
C LEU A 62 3.15 8.14 -8.06
N VAL A 63 3.89 7.04 -8.18
CA VAL A 63 4.77 6.76 -9.32
C VAL A 63 3.94 6.62 -10.60
N GLU A 64 2.86 5.84 -10.55
CA GLU A 64 1.92 5.69 -11.66
C GLU A 64 1.28 7.04 -12.03
N SER A 65 0.82 7.79 -11.01
CA SER A 65 0.24 9.12 -11.22
C SER A 65 1.23 10.06 -11.92
N LYS A 66 2.52 9.98 -11.59
CA LYS A 66 3.57 10.77 -12.23
C LYS A 66 3.76 10.38 -13.69
N TYR A 67 3.78 9.08 -14.00
CA TYR A 67 3.90 8.60 -15.38
C TYR A 67 2.73 9.07 -16.24
N LYS A 68 1.49 9.07 -15.71
CA LYS A 68 0.32 9.62 -16.42
C LYS A 68 0.50 11.09 -16.77
N ARG A 69 1.01 11.91 -15.84
CA ARG A 69 1.28 13.34 -16.10
C ARG A 69 2.35 13.56 -17.16
N ILE A 70 3.41 12.75 -17.15
CA ILE A 70 4.46 12.80 -18.18
C ILE A 70 3.88 12.43 -19.56
N ALA A 71 2.98 11.44 -19.60
CA ALA A 71 2.30 11.03 -20.83
C ALA A 71 1.14 11.97 -21.24
N GLY A 72 0.87 13.04 -20.50
CA GLY A 72 -0.22 13.97 -20.80
C GLY A 72 -1.64 13.41 -20.59
N ILE A 73 -1.76 12.26 -19.90
CA ILE A 73 -3.03 11.59 -19.63
C ILE A 73 -3.41 11.71 -18.15
N LYS A 74 -4.69 11.45 -17.85
CA LYS A 74 -5.19 11.42 -16.47
C LYS A 74 -5.50 10.03 -15.96
N ASP A 75 -6.12 9.22 -16.80
CA ASP A 75 -6.50 7.84 -16.50
C ASP A 75 -5.70 6.92 -17.43
N SER A 76 -5.34 5.74 -16.94
CA SER A 76 -4.53 4.77 -17.68
C SER A 76 -5.29 4.10 -18.84
N GLY A 77 -6.62 4.26 -18.89
CA GLY A 77 -7.50 3.73 -19.92
C GLY A 77 -8.97 3.99 -19.60
N ASN A 78 -9.88 3.36 -20.36
CA ASN A 78 -11.34 3.49 -20.18
C ASN A 78 -12.05 2.13 -20.22
N ILE A 79 -11.37 1.08 -19.78
CA ILE A 79 -11.88 -0.31 -19.84
C ILE A 79 -13.03 -0.49 -18.84
N LEU A 80 -12.99 0.21 -17.69
CA LEU A 80 -14.04 0.15 -16.69
C LEU A 80 -14.92 1.41 -16.80
N PRO A 81 -16.19 1.28 -17.24
CA PRO A 81 -17.06 2.43 -17.45
C PRO A 81 -17.21 3.25 -16.17
N GLY A 82 -16.83 4.52 -16.24
CA GLY A 82 -16.85 5.46 -15.10
C GLY A 82 -15.73 5.29 -14.07
N HIS A 83 -14.78 4.36 -14.29
CA HIS A 83 -13.78 3.95 -13.30
C HIS A 83 -12.33 4.05 -13.79
N GLY A 84 -12.08 4.47 -15.03
CA GLY A 84 -10.73 4.60 -15.59
C GLY A 84 -10.18 3.28 -16.12
N GLY A 85 -8.86 3.14 -16.09
CA GLY A 85 -8.18 1.93 -16.55
C GLY A 85 -7.92 0.93 -15.42
N ILE A 86 -7.53 -0.28 -15.81
CA ILE A 86 -7.20 -1.36 -14.87
C ILE A 86 -5.96 -0.98 -14.04
N LEU A 87 -4.99 -0.27 -14.64
CA LEU A 87 -3.76 0.11 -13.96
C LEU A 87 -4.03 1.09 -12.80
N ASP A 88 -5.02 2.00 -12.94
CA ASP A 88 -5.48 2.91 -11.87
C ASP A 88 -6.06 2.16 -10.64
N ARG A 89 -6.29 0.85 -10.75
CA ARG A 89 -6.88 0.02 -9.69
C ARG A 89 -5.88 -0.87 -8.99
N ILE A 90 -4.75 -1.14 -9.63
CA ILE A 90 -3.75 -2.08 -9.14
C ILE A 90 -2.38 -1.44 -8.93
N ASP A 91 -2.22 -0.16 -9.20
CA ASP A 91 -0.95 0.58 -9.08
C ASP A 91 -0.31 0.47 -7.68
N GLY A 92 -1.07 0.75 -6.63
CA GLY A 92 -0.61 0.59 -5.25
C GLY A 92 -0.36 -0.88 -4.90
N PHE A 93 -1.23 -1.78 -5.38
CA PHE A 93 -1.04 -3.22 -5.17
C PHE A 93 0.23 -3.75 -5.84
N ALA A 94 0.54 -3.30 -7.06
CA ALA A 94 1.69 -3.72 -7.83
C ALA A 94 3.01 -3.36 -7.14
N ALA A 95 3.06 -2.23 -6.42
CA ALA A 95 4.19 -1.88 -5.58
C ALA A 95 4.19 -2.60 -4.22
N ALA A 96 3.02 -2.80 -3.62
CA ALA A 96 2.86 -3.41 -2.30
C ALA A 96 3.18 -4.90 -2.28
N ALA A 97 2.72 -5.65 -3.28
CA ALA A 97 2.83 -7.11 -3.35
C ALA A 97 4.29 -7.62 -3.27
N PRO A 98 5.24 -7.19 -4.13
CA PRO A 98 6.61 -7.67 -4.05
C PRO A 98 7.28 -7.32 -2.72
N VAL A 99 6.97 -6.15 -2.15
CA VAL A 99 7.50 -5.72 -0.86
C VAL A 99 6.99 -6.60 0.28
N PHE A 100 5.69 -6.89 0.29
CA PHE A 100 5.11 -7.83 1.26
C PHE A 100 5.78 -9.20 1.15
N THR A 101 5.91 -9.73 -0.06
CA THR A 101 6.53 -11.04 -0.32
C THR A 101 7.98 -11.08 0.17
N LEU A 102 8.78 -10.06 -0.12
CA LEU A 102 10.17 -9.97 0.37
C LEU A 102 10.25 -9.90 1.89
N CYS A 103 9.41 -9.08 2.52
CA CYS A 103 9.36 -9.00 3.98
C CYS A 103 8.97 -10.34 4.62
N TRP A 104 7.98 -11.03 4.03
CA TRP A 104 7.50 -12.32 4.52
C TRP A 104 8.58 -13.41 4.40
N PHE A 105 9.22 -13.54 3.24
CA PHE A 105 10.31 -14.51 3.05
C PHE A 105 11.49 -14.26 3.98
N SER A 106 11.84 -13.00 4.19
CA SER A 106 12.93 -12.62 5.11
C SER A 106 12.66 -13.02 6.57
N ILE A 107 11.40 -13.20 6.94
CA ILE A 107 11.00 -13.69 8.27
C ILE A 107 11.04 -15.21 8.32
N LEU A 108 10.53 -15.89 7.28
CA LEU A 108 10.56 -17.35 7.21
C LEU A 108 11.98 -17.90 7.25
N ASP A 109 12.91 -17.27 6.53
CA ASP A 109 14.31 -17.68 6.49
C ASP A 109 14.98 -17.58 7.87
N LYS A 110 14.59 -16.59 8.68
CA LYS A 110 15.06 -16.42 10.06
C LYS A 110 14.42 -17.38 11.07
N GLY A 111 13.27 -17.96 10.75
CA GLY A 111 12.63 -18.98 11.59
C GLY A 111 13.11 -20.41 11.31
N ALA A 112 13.86 -20.61 10.22
CA ALA A 112 14.43 -21.89 9.82
C ALA A 112 15.88 -22.11 10.29
N GLN A 113 16.49 -21.11 10.94
CA GLN A 113 17.80 -21.19 11.61
C GLN A 113 17.64 -21.12 13.12
#